data_AF-A0A847Z8I6-F1
#
_entry.id   AF-A0A847Z8I6-F1
#
_cell.length_a   1.000
_cell.length_b   1.000
_cell.length_c   1.000
_cell.angle_alpha   90.00
_cell.angle_beta   90.00
_cell.angle_gamma   90.00
#
_symmetry.space_group_name_H-M   'P 1'
#
loop_
_entity.id
_entity.type
_entity.pdbx_description
1 polymer ?
#
loop_
_entity_poly.entity_id
_entity_poly.type
_entity_poly.pdbx_seq_one_letter_code
_entity_poly.pdbx_strand_id
1 'polypeptide(L)'
;MRKNFASRFPDGTSRNWRDWRWQLRHRATSLIALTRILETPPRDGKPLERVMSRYPMAITPYYLSLLEPDHENDPLSLQCVPDLRELSFSAGLRDDPLGEDRSMPAPNLIQRYPDRVLAIVTHRCATYCRH
;
A
#
# COMPACT_ATOMS: atom_id res chain seq x y z
N MET A 1 -14.42 -5.10 -21.84
CA MET A 1 -14.93 -3.90 -21.12
C MET A 1 -14.83 -4.18 -19.62
N ARG A 2 -13.90 -3.54 -18.90
CA ARG A 2 -13.84 -3.69 -17.44
C ARG A 2 -15.17 -3.20 -16.86
N LYS A 3 -15.84 -4.04 -16.06
CA LYS A 3 -17.05 -3.70 -15.30
C LYS A 3 -16.81 -2.36 -14.59
N ASN A 4 -17.87 -1.56 -14.42
CA ASN A 4 -17.81 -0.28 -13.71
C ASN A 4 -17.36 -0.51 -12.25
N PHE A 5 -16.05 -0.50 -11.98
CA PHE A 5 -15.49 -0.83 -10.67
C PHE A 5 -16.00 0.10 -9.57
N ALA A 6 -16.35 1.34 -9.93
CA ALA A 6 -16.93 2.30 -9.00
C ALA A 6 -18.26 1.79 -8.42
N SER A 7 -19.04 0.96 -9.15
CA SER A 7 -20.30 0.41 -8.64
C SER A 7 -20.14 -0.54 -7.45
N ARG A 8 -18.91 -0.99 -7.14
CA ARG A 8 -18.60 -1.76 -5.92
C ARG A 8 -18.59 -0.91 -4.65
N PHE A 9 -18.75 0.41 -4.78
CA PHE A 9 -18.82 1.36 -3.68
C PHE A 9 -20.20 2.03 -3.65
N PRO A 10 -20.87 2.13 -2.49
CA PRO A 10 -22.22 2.71 -2.38
C PRO A 10 -22.35 4.10 -3.02
N ASP A 11 -21.32 4.94 -2.87
CA ASP A 11 -21.28 6.31 -3.42
C ASP A 11 -20.36 6.43 -4.64
N GLY A 12 -20.16 5.35 -5.39
CA GLY A 12 -19.24 5.26 -6.52
C GLY A 12 -19.69 5.97 -7.80
N THR A 13 -19.99 7.26 -7.72
CA THR A 13 -20.32 8.08 -8.90
C THR A 13 -19.08 8.43 -9.72
N SER A 14 -19.24 8.76 -11.01
CA SER A 14 -18.12 9.23 -11.85
C SER A 14 -17.49 10.53 -11.34
N ARG A 15 -18.24 11.34 -10.57
CA ARG A 15 -17.70 12.53 -9.89
C ARG A 15 -16.80 12.13 -8.73
N ASN A 16 -17.27 11.24 -7.86
CA ASN A 16 -16.52 10.75 -6.71
C ASN A 16 -15.27 9.96 -7.12
N TRP A 17 -15.36 9.16 -8.17
CA TRP A 17 -14.22 8.43 -8.70
C TRP A 17 -13.04 9.33 -9.09
N ARG A 18 -13.34 10.53 -9.61
CA ARG A 18 -12.33 11.55 -9.99
C ARG A 18 -11.87 12.42 -8.81
N ASP A 19 -12.49 12.32 -7.63
CA ASP A 19 -12.05 13.00 -6.42
C ASP A 19 -10.98 12.18 -5.68
N TRP A 20 -9.73 12.65 -5.68
CA TRP A 20 -8.64 11.99 -4.96
C TRP A 20 -8.91 11.87 -3.46
N ARG A 21 -9.68 12.79 -2.86
CA ARG A 21 -10.04 12.72 -1.45
C ARG A 21 -11.00 11.57 -1.20
N TRP A 22 -11.93 11.34 -2.11
CA TRP A 22 -12.82 10.17 -2.08
C TRP A 22 -12.01 8.87 -2.21
N GLN A 23 -11.03 8.83 -3.14
CA GLN A 23 -10.12 7.69 -3.29
C GLN A 23 -9.36 7.38 -1.98
N LEU A 24 -8.86 8.41 -1.28
CA LEU A 24 -8.17 8.23 0.01
C LEU A 24 -9.08 7.78 1.15
N ARG A 25 -10.35 8.21 1.17
CA ARG A 25 -11.35 7.80 2.17
C ARG A 25 -11.81 6.35 1.99
N HIS A 26 -11.80 5.84 0.76
CA HIS A 26 -12.31 4.52 0.41
C HIS A 26 -11.22 3.47 0.20
N ARG A 27 -10.04 3.66 0.81
CA ARG A 27 -8.94 2.70 0.70
C ARG A 27 -9.28 1.39 1.41
N ALA A 28 -8.88 0.27 0.82
CA ALA A 28 -8.89 -1.02 1.50
C ALA A 28 -7.76 -1.06 2.53
N THR A 29 -8.10 -1.12 3.82
CA THR A 29 -7.14 -1.15 4.95
C THR A 29 -7.21 -2.42 5.79
N SER A 30 -8.09 -3.37 5.43
CA SER A 30 -8.21 -4.68 6.07
C SER A 30 -8.42 -5.77 4.99
N LEU A 31 -8.07 -7.02 5.32
CA LEU A 31 -8.33 -8.15 4.42
C LEU A 31 -9.83 -8.30 4.13
N ILE A 32 -10.68 -8.09 5.14
CA ILE A 32 -12.14 -8.11 4.98
C ILE A 32 -12.60 -7.06 3.95
N ALA A 33 -12.11 -5.82 4.06
CA ALA A 33 -12.45 -4.76 3.12
C ALA A 33 -11.93 -5.08 1.71
N LEU A 34 -10.71 -5.63 1.60
CA LEU A 34 -10.10 -6.04 0.34
C LEU A 34 -10.90 -7.16 -0.34
N THR A 35 -11.21 -8.24 0.37
CA THR A 35 -12.04 -9.36 -0.13
C THR A 35 -13.41 -8.89 -0.59
N ARG A 36 -14.06 -8.01 0.20
CA ARG A 36 -15.36 -7.44 -0.17
C ARG A 36 -15.28 -6.63 -1.47
N ILE A 37 -14.22 -5.86 -1.68
CA ILE A 37 -14.06 -5.03 -2.88
C ILE A 37 -13.65 -5.87 -4.09
N LEU A 38 -12.81 -6.90 -3.92
CA LEU A 38 -12.37 -7.74 -5.03
C LEU A 38 -13.38 -8.82 -5.40
N GLU A 39 -14.30 -9.15 -4.49
CA GLU A 39 -15.24 -10.29 -4.57
C GLU A 39 -14.54 -11.66 -4.56
N THR A 40 -13.24 -11.67 -4.24
CA THR A 40 -12.38 -12.84 -4.14
C THR A 40 -11.45 -12.69 -2.94
N PRO A 41 -11.11 -13.78 -2.23
CA PRO A 41 -10.13 -13.72 -1.16
C PRO A 41 -8.74 -13.42 -1.74
N PRO A 42 -7.99 -12.47 -1.19
CA PRO A 42 -6.60 -12.29 -1.55
C PRO A 42 -5.81 -13.49 -1.01
N ARG A 43 -5.25 -14.31 -1.91
CA ARG A 43 -4.23 -15.35 -1.61
C ARG A 43 -4.68 -16.37 -0.53
N ASP A 44 -5.74 -17.12 -0.82
CA ASP A 44 -6.12 -18.40 -0.18
C ASP A 44 -6.03 -18.50 1.35
N GLY A 45 -6.58 -17.52 2.07
CA GLY A 45 -6.77 -17.64 3.53
C GLY A 45 -5.47 -17.69 4.34
N LYS A 46 -4.35 -17.20 3.77
CA LYS A 46 -3.10 -17.04 4.52
C LYS A 46 -3.30 -16.05 5.68
N PRO A 47 -2.68 -16.28 6.86
CA PRO A 47 -2.78 -15.39 8.01
C PRO A 47 -1.93 -14.13 7.81
N LEU A 48 -2.39 -13.23 6.93
CA LEU A 48 -1.69 -11.99 6.57
C LEU A 48 -1.81 -10.91 7.64
N GLU A 49 -2.59 -11.13 8.71
CA GLU A 49 -2.74 -10.22 9.84
C GLU A 49 -1.39 -9.90 10.49
N ARG A 50 -0.50 -10.90 10.59
CA ARG A 50 0.86 -10.70 11.13
C ARG A 50 1.74 -9.85 10.21
N VAL A 51 1.53 -9.92 8.89
CA VAL A 51 2.22 -9.03 7.94
C VAL A 51 1.69 -7.62 8.12
N MET A 52 0.37 -7.47 8.17
CA MET A 52 -0.31 -6.17 8.27
C MET A 52 -0.09 -5.46 9.60
N SER A 53 0.22 -6.17 10.68
CA SER A 53 0.60 -5.56 11.96
C SER A 53 2.00 -4.93 11.92
N ARG A 54 2.91 -5.44 11.07
CA ARG A 54 4.24 -4.86 10.85
C ARG A 54 4.23 -3.82 9.73
N TYR A 55 3.54 -4.12 8.63
CA TYR A 55 3.48 -3.29 7.42
C TYR A 55 2.00 -3.04 7.04
N PRO A 56 1.42 -1.92 7.48
CA PRO A 56 0.01 -1.60 7.26
C PRO A 56 -0.39 -1.65 5.77
N MET A 57 -1.62 -2.07 5.48
CA MET A 57 -2.18 -2.04 4.14
C MET A 57 -3.06 -0.81 3.94
N ALA A 58 -2.91 -0.16 2.79
CA ALA A 58 -3.87 0.80 2.28
C ALA A 58 -3.80 0.79 0.76
N ILE A 59 -4.91 0.53 0.08
CA ILE A 59 -4.95 0.47 -1.39
C ILE A 59 -6.16 1.26 -1.88
N THR A 60 -5.95 2.23 -2.79
CA THR A 60 -7.04 3.06 -3.32
C THR A 60 -7.99 2.27 -4.22
N PRO A 61 -9.28 2.65 -4.32
CA PRO A 61 -10.22 2.06 -5.27
C PRO A 61 -9.68 2.05 -6.70
N TYR A 62 -9.06 3.15 -7.15
CA TYR A 62 -8.44 3.22 -8.45
C TYR A 62 -7.37 2.15 -8.64
N TYR A 63 -6.44 2.00 -7.70
CA TYR A 63 -5.37 1.01 -7.81
C TYR A 63 -5.92 -0.43 -7.80
N LEU A 64 -6.94 -0.71 -6.99
CA LEU A 64 -7.64 -2.00 -6.99
C LEU A 64 -8.35 -2.29 -8.32
N SER A 65 -8.87 -1.27 -8.98
CA SER A 65 -9.52 -1.43 -10.30
C SER A 65 -8.56 -1.83 -11.41
N LEU A 66 -7.25 -1.73 -11.16
CA LEU A 66 -6.21 -2.10 -12.11
C LEU A 66 -5.77 -3.57 -11.99
N LEU A 67 -6.14 -4.26 -10.92
CA LEU A 67 -5.73 -5.66 -10.70
C LEU A 67 -6.43 -6.60 -11.69
N GLU A 68 -5.68 -7.57 -12.22
CA GLU A 68 -6.27 -8.67 -12.99
C GLU A 68 -6.92 -9.72 -12.08
N PRO A 69 -8.00 -10.41 -12.50
CA PRO A 69 -8.74 -11.37 -11.67
C PRO A 69 -7.91 -12.54 -11.11
N ASP A 70 -6.85 -12.96 -11.82
CA ASP A 70 -5.95 -14.04 -11.43
C ASP A 70 -4.75 -13.48 -10.63
N HIS A 71 -5.08 -12.96 -9.43
CA HIS A 71 -4.26 -12.07 -8.61
C HIS A 71 -2.89 -12.61 -8.16
N GLU A 72 -2.59 -13.91 -8.33
CA GLU A 72 -1.38 -14.52 -7.78
C GLU A 72 -0.11 -13.95 -8.42
N ASN A 73 -0.13 -13.76 -9.74
CA ASN A 73 0.99 -13.28 -10.53
C ASN A 73 0.76 -11.89 -11.15
N ASP A 74 -0.35 -11.24 -10.79
CA ASP A 74 -0.61 -9.87 -11.24
C ASP A 74 0.45 -8.91 -10.68
N PRO A 75 1.18 -8.18 -11.54
CA PRO A 75 2.30 -7.33 -11.11
C PRO A 75 1.87 -6.17 -10.22
N LEU A 76 0.61 -5.74 -10.28
CA LEU A 76 0.08 -4.69 -9.41
C LEU A 76 -0.33 -5.25 -8.04
N SER A 77 -0.89 -6.45 -8.01
CA SER A 77 -1.21 -7.21 -6.80
C SER A 77 0.05 -7.41 -5.96
N LEU A 78 1.15 -7.86 -6.59
CA LEU A 78 2.45 -8.04 -5.94
C LEU A 78 3.01 -6.76 -5.30
N GLN A 79 2.61 -5.58 -5.79
CA GLN A 79 3.10 -4.31 -5.26
C GLN A 79 2.26 -3.76 -4.11
N CYS A 80 1.03 -4.25 -3.86
CA CYS A 80 0.11 -3.63 -2.89
C CYS A 80 -0.59 -4.61 -1.94
N VAL A 81 -0.77 -5.88 -2.34
CA VAL A 81 -1.38 -6.94 -1.52
C VAL A 81 -0.28 -7.59 -0.65
N PRO A 82 -0.49 -7.73 0.67
CA PRO A 82 0.50 -8.31 1.56
C PRO A 82 0.87 -9.76 1.20
N ASP A 83 2.10 -10.15 1.53
CA ASP A 83 2.64 -11.48 1.35
C ASP A 83 3.44 -11.93 2.59
N LEU A 84 3.36 -13.21 2.94
CA LEU A 84 4.08 -13.76 4.09
C LEU A 84 5.61 -13.64 3.96
N ARG A 85 6.13 -13.54 2.72
CA ARG A 85 7.56 -13.33 2.46
C ARG A 85 8.08 -12.00 3.02
N GLU A 86 7.23 -11.01 3.27
CA GLU A 86 7.60 -9.74 3.92
C GLU A 86 8.12 -9.95 5.35
N LEU A 87 7.77 -11.07 5.99
CA LEU A 87 8.25 -11.41 7.34
C LEU A 87 9.53 -12.26 7.31
N SER A 88 10.05 -12.59 6.12
CA SER A 88 11.34 -13.29 6.03
C SER A 88 12.48 -12.30 6.32
N PHE A 89 13.31 -12.64 7.30
CA PHE A 89 14.50 -11.85 7.65
C PHE A 89 15.74 -12.53 7.10
N SER A 90 16.64 -11.74 6.53
CA SER A 90 18.01 -12.16 6.22
C SER A 90 18.98 -11.59 7.25
N ALA A 91 20.06 -12.31 7.54
CA ALA A 91 21.03 -11.93 8.59
C ALA A 91 21.74 -10.58 8.34
N GLY A 92 21.63 -10.01 7.14
CA GLY A 92 22.21 -8.71 6.79
C GLY A 92 21.23 -7.53 6.80
N LEU A 93 19.94 -7.77 7.07
CA LEU A 93 18.95 -6.68 7.10
C LEU A 93 19.16 -5.81 8.34
N ARG A 94 19.18 -4.49 8.15
CA ARG A 94 19.19 -3.47 9.21
C ARG A 94 17.90 -2.66 9.11
N ASP A 95 17.38 -2.18 10.24
CA ASP A 95 16.18 -1.35 10.25
C ASP A 95 16.38 -0.02 9.50
N ASP A 96 17.57 0.58 9.64
CA ASP A 96 18.03 1.74 8.87
C ASP A 96 19.27 1.35 8.04
N PRO A 97 19.07 0.77 6.84
CA PRO A 97 20.18 0.36 5.98
C PRO A 97 20.90 1.56 5.35
N LEU A 98 20.28 2.74 5.33
CA LEU A 98 20.80 3.95 4.70
C LEU A 98 21.51 4.89 5.68
N GLY A 99 21.44 4.63 6.98
CA GLY A 99 22.06 5.44 8.02
C GLY A 99 21.43 6.84 8.12
N GLU A 100 20.15 6.95 7.81
CA GLU A 100 19.40 8.21 7.79
C GLU A 100 19.33 8.85 9.18
N ASP A 101 19.18 8.04 10.24
CA ASP A 101 19.10 8.53 11.62
C ASP A 101 20.38 9.26 12.04
N ARG A 102 21.54 8.79 11.58
CA ARG A 102 22.84 9.41 11.87
C ARG A 102 23.05 10.72 11.13
N SER A 103 22.31 10.93 10.05
CA SER A 103 22.41 12.09 9.16
C SER A 103 21.25 13.06 9.36
N MET A 104 20.57 13.01 10.52
CA MET A 104 19.34 13.76 10.80
C MET A 104 19.61 14.91 11.78
N PRO A 105 20.03 16.11 11.31
CA PRO A 105 20.28 17.27 12.18
C PRO A 105 19.03 17.80 12.92
N ALA A 106 17.84 17.51 12.40
CA ALA A 106 16.57 17.82 13.03
C ALA A 106 15.53 16.75 12.65
N PRO A 107 14.48 16.51 13.47
CA PRO A 107 13.47 15.50 13.17
C PRO A 107 12.91 15.64 11.75
N ASN A 108 12.88 14.53 11.01
CA ASN A 108 12.38 14.44 9.64
C ASN A 108 13.19 15.23 8.58
N LEU A 109 14.39 15.72 8.91
CA LEU A 109 15.29 16.39 7.98
C LEU A 109 16.61 15.62 7.89
N ILE A 110 16.86 14.96 6.77
CA ILE A 110 18.06 14.13 6.54
C ILE A 110 19.02 14.89 5.63
N GLN A 111 20.23 15.18 6.11
CA GLN A 111 21.33 15.81 5.37
C GLN A 111 22.50 14.84 5.24
N ARG A 112 22.37 13.87 4.35
CA ARG A 112 23.47 12.93 4.04
C ARG A 112 24.55 13.55 3.16
N TYR A 113 24.19 14.53 2.34
CA TYR A 113 25.08 15.17 1.38
C TYR A 113 25.29 16.64 1.73
N PRO A 114 26.44 17.25 1.37
CA PRO A 114 26.75 18.62 1.75
C PRO A 114 25.78 19.67 1.19
N ASP A 115 25.20 19.43 0.01
CA ASP A 115 24.51 20.41 -0.82
C ASP A 115 23.00 20.18 -0.95
N ARG A 116 22.44 19.15 -0.29
CA ARG A 116 21.01 18.81 -0.39
C ARG A 116 20.51 18.06 0.84
N VAL A 117 19.20 18.20 1.07
CA VAL A 117 18.49 17.57 2.19
C VAL A 117 17.24 16.85 1.70
N LEU A 118 16.83 15.80 2.41
CA LEU A 118 15.52 15.17 2.29
C LEU A 118 14.66 15.63 3.47
N ALA A 119 13.52 16.26 3.18
CA ALA A 119 12.53 16.66 4.18
C ALA A 119 11.30 15.72 4.11
N ILE A 120 11.06 14.97 5.18
CA ILE A 120 9.90 14.08 5.29
C ILE A 120 8.71 14.88 5.82
N VAL A 121 7.85 15.33 4.91
CA VAL A 121 6.65 16.13 5.25
C VAL A 121 5.42 15.29 5.56
N THR A 122 5.43 14.00 5.19
CA THR A 122 4.33 13.07 5.40
C THR A 122 4.86 11.64 5.39
N HIS A 123 4.30 10.80 6.27
CA HIS A 123 4.47 9.35 6.22
C HIS A 123 3.27 8.64 5.57
N ARG A 124 2.33 9.41 5.02
CA ARG A 124 1.08 8.89 4.44
C ARG A 124 1.17 8.88 2.92
N CYS A 125 1.07 7.70 2.34
CA CYS A 125 0.92 7.46 0.90
C CYS A 125 -0.55 7.18 0.56
N ALA A 126 -0.90 7.31 -0.73
CA ALA A 126 -2.22 6.91 -1.22
C ALA A 126 -2.38 5.38 -1.16
N THR A 127 -1.42 4.66 -1.74
CA THR A 127 -1.28 3.21 -1.61
C THR A 127 0.04 2.90 -0.90
N TYR A 128 0.06 1.91 -0.01
CA TYR A 128 1.30 1.43 0.62
C TYR A 128 1.89 0.29 -0.23
N CYS A 129 3.13 0.49 -0.69
CA CYS A 129 3.84 -0.45 -1.54
C CYS A 129 4.49 -1.58 -0.71
N ARG A 130 4.74 -2.74 -1.35
CA ARG A 130 5.21 -4.00 -0.71
C ARG A 130 6.63 -4.46 -1.11
N HIS A 131 7.41 -3.59 -1.76
CA HIS A 131 8.72 -3.91 -2.34
C HIS A 131 9.76 -4.38 -1.32
#